data_AF-A0A139WTI8-F1
#
_entry.id   AF-A0A139WTI8-F1
#
_cell.length_a   1.000
_cell.length_b   1.000
_cell.length_c   1.000
_cell.angle_alpha   90.00
_cell.angle_beta   90.00
_cell.angle_gamma   90.00
#
_symmetry.space_group_name_H-M   'P 1'
#
loop_
_entity.id
_entity.type
_entity.pdbx_description
1 polymer ?
#
loop_
_entity_poly.entity_id
_entity_poly.type
_entity_poly.pdbx_seq_one_letter_code
_entity_poly.pdbx_strand_id
1 'polypeptide(L)'
;MSTSISQAQIFTEMTVEEGASLSGGTARVNLKYFHVYDTQEWPQDEPYLQVNGKTIWSSGGVGNGHHDVGKTFDIEGYSDTLSLWENDSWPNNDEFLGENKIYSWQRGTDMELFFTKEGANYKLVYDVYSA
;
A
#
# COMPACT_ATOMS: atom_id res chain seq x y z
N MET A 1 -40.40 26.67 10.31
CA MET A 1 -39.94 26.51 8.92
C MET A 1 -39.05 25.27 8.91
N SER A 2 -39.41 24.23 8.16
CA SER A 2 -38.61 23.01 8.06
C SER A 2 -37.73 23.14 6.81
N THR A 3 -36.42 23.25 6.98
CA THR A 3 -35.46 23.17 5.87
C THR A 3 -35.27 21.72 5.51
N SER A 4 -36.11 21.23 4.58
CA SER A 4 -35.89 19.95 3.91
C SER A 4 -34.72 20.12 2.94
N ILE A 5 -33.50 19.79 3.39
CA ILE A 5 -32.35 19.66 2.51
C ILE A 5 -32.63 18.44 1.60
N SER A 6 -32.59 18.64 0.29
CA SER A 6 -32.82 17.55 -0.66
C SER A 6 -31.65 16.56 -0.61
N GLN A 7 -31.90 15.26 -0.82
CA GLN A 7 -30.82 14.25 -0.88
C GLN A 7 -29.73 14.63 -1.90
N ALA A 8 -30.09 15.32 -2.99
CA ALA A 8 -29.13 15.81 -3.99
C ALA A 8 -28.14 16.87 -3.44
N GLN A 9 -28.56 17.70 -2.49
CA GLN A 9 -27.66 18.66 -1.83
C GLN A 9 -26.67 17.97 -0.88
N ILE A 10 -27.07 16.86 -0.24
CA ILE A 10 -26.21 16.08 0.65
C ILE A 10 -25.02 15.48 -0.12
N PHE A 11 -25.21 15.10 -1.39
CA PHE A 11 -24.13 14.54 -2.23
C PHE A 11 -23.28 15.59 -2.96
N THR A 12 -23.70 16.87 -2.98
CA THR A 12 -22.94 17.94 -3.65
C THR A 12 -21.79 18.47 -2.77
N GLU A 13 -21.89 18.28 -1.45
CA GLU A 13 -20.86 18.70 -0.47
C GLU A 13 -20.05 17.52 0.10
N MET A 14 -20.38 16.29 -0.29
CA MET A 14 -19.70 15.09 0.21
C MET A 14 -18.30 14.99 -0.39
N THR A 15 -17.30 15.04 0.47
CA THR A 15 -15.92 14.78 0.05
C THR A 15 -15.73 13.31 -0.29
N VAL A 16 -14.72 13.00 -1.10
CA VAL A 16 -14.34 11.60 -1.43
C VAL A 16 -14.06 10.80 -0.15
N GLU A 17 -13.56 11.48 0.90
CA GLU A 17 -13.29 10.93 2.23
C GLU A 17 -14.58 10.53 2.96
N GLU A 18 -15.60 11.39 2.94
CA GLU A 18 -16.91 11.13 3.54
C GLU A 18 -17.71 10.08 2.75
N GLY A 19 -17.57 10.07 1.42
CA GLY A 19 -18.16 9.04 0.55
C GLY A 19 -17.60 7.63 0.80
N ALA A 20 -16.29 7.53 1.10
CA ALA A 20 -15.66 6.26 1.45
C ALA A 20 -16.13 5.72 2.82
N SER A 21 -16.39 6.61 3.78
CA SER A 21 -16.98 6.26 5.07
C SER A 21 -18.44 5.80 4.93
N LEU A 22 -19.21 6.42 4.03
CA LEU A 22 -20.62 6.09 3.78
C LEU A 22 -20.83 4.82 2.96
N SER A 23 -19.82 4.32 2.25
CA SER A 23 -19.90 3.03 1.55
C SER A 23 -19.89 1.81 2.50
N GLY A 24 -19.78 2.03 3.81
CA GLY A 24 -20.25 1.12 4.85
C GLY A 24 -19.43 -0.15 5.10
N GLY A 25 -18.22 -0.26 4.57
CA GLY A 25 -17.38 -1.45 4.78
C GLY A 25 -15.90 -1.11 4.93
N THR A 26 -15.23 -1.77 5.88
CA THR A 26 -13.78 -1.72 6.03
C THR A 26 -13.14 -2.07 4.68
N ALA A 27 -12.28 -1.19 4.17
CA ALA A 27 -11.52 -1.48 2.97
C ALA A 27 -10.37 -2.43 3.31
N ARG A 28 -10.27 -3.55 2.62
CA ARG A 28 -9.19 -4.52 2.77
C ARG A 28 -8.27 -4.47 1.56
N VAL A 29 -6.97 -4.50 1.83
CA VAL A 29 -5.90 -4.58 0.85
C VAL A 29 -5.43 -6.02 0.74
N ASN A 30 -5.16 -6.49 -0.49
CA ASN A 30 -4.43 -7.73 -0.76
C ASN A 30 -3.18 -7.41 -1.57
N LEU A 31 -2.01 -7.50 -0.94
CA LEU A 31 -0.71 -7.39 -1.56
C LEU A 31 -0.37 -8.72 -2.24
N LYS A 32 -0.30 -8.72 -3.57
CA LYS A 32 -0.17 -9.93 -4.37
C LYS A 32 1.29 -10.34 -4.50
N TYR A 33 2.07 -9.54 -5.23
CA TYR A 33 3.44 -9.86 -5.59
C TYR A 33 4.25 -8.61 -5.90
N PHE A 34 5.56 -8.73 -5.77
CA PHE A 34 6.53 -7.82 -6.36
C PHE A 34 6.97 -8.28 -7.74
N HIS A 35 7.17 -7.32 -8.63
CA HIS A 35 8.12 -7.46 -9.72
C HIS A 35 9.32 -6.57 -9.41
N VAL A 36 10.48 -7.18 -9.23
CA VAL A 36 11.74 -6.52 -8.91
C VAL A 36 12.55 -6.41 -10.18
N TYR A 37 12.76 -5.18 -10.64
CA TYR A 37 13.57 -4.90 -11.81
C TYR A 37 15.05 -4.79 -11.45
N ASP A 38 15.33 -4.10 -10.34
CA ASP A 38 16.67 -3.84 -9.83
C ASP A 38 16.64 -3.88 -8.30
N THR A 39 17.59 -4.60 -7.72
CA THR A 39 17.86 -4.61 -6.28
C THR A 39 18.79 -3.46 -5.91
N GLN A 40 18.69 -2.97 -4.67
CA GLN A 40 19.62 -1.96 -4.17
C GLN A 40 21.00 -2.57 -3.89
N GLU A 41 21.02 -3.79 -3.36
CA GLU A 41 22.20 -4.59 -3.11
C GLU A 41 22.32 -5.74 -4.12
N TRP A 42 23.55 -6.07 -4.52
CA TRP A 42 23.80 -7.23 -5.37
C TRP A 42 24.36 -8.38 -4.53
N PRO A 43 23.82 -9.62 -4.67
CA PRO A 43 22.88 -10.08 -5.69
C PRO A 43 21.39 -10.04 -5.30
N GLN A 44 21.06 -9.75 -4.05
CA GLN A 44 19.71 -9.81 -3.50
C GLN A 44 19.54 -8.79 -2.38
N ASP A 45 18.33 -8.26 -2.25
CA ASP A 45 17.90 -7.44 -1.11
C ASP A 45 17.19 -8.31 -0.06
N GLU A 46 17.12 -7.87 1.20
CA GLU A 46 16.29 -8.45 2.25
C GLU A 46 15.06 -7.56 2.55
N PRO A 47 14.10 -7.42 1.62
CA PRO A 47 13.07 -6.41 1.74
C PRO A 47 12.03 -6.73 2.80
N TYR A 48 11.49 -5.69 3.42
CA TYR A 48 10.31 -5.77 4.27
C TYR A 48 9.34 -4.61 4.07
N LEU A 49 8.06 -4.90 4.28
CA LEU A 49 6.97 -3.94 4.12
C LEU A 49 6.42 -3.55 5.49
N GLN A 50 6.19 -2.25 5.65
CA GLN A 50 5.49 -1.70 6.81
C GLN A 50 4.20 -1.00 6.41
N VAL A 51 3.15 -1.18 7.19
CA VAL A 51 1.93 -0.38 7.14
C VAL A 51 1.91 0.50 8.39
N ASN A 52 1.89 1.82 8.20
CA ASN A 52 1.94 2.81 9.29
C ASN A 52 3.05 2.52 10.33
N GLY A 53 4.23 2.10 9.85
CA GLY A 53 5.38 1.79 10.69
C GLY A 53 5.40 0.40 11.32
N LYS A 54 4.40 -0.45 11.05
CA LYS A 54 4.35 -1.84 11.53
C LYS A 54 4.69 -2.82 10.41
N THR A 55 5.72 -3.65 10.61
CA THR A 55 6.09 -4.70 9.65
C THR A 55 4.97 -5.72 9.47
N ILE A 56 4.57 -5.96 8.22
CA ILE A 56 3.53 -6.94 7.84
C ILE A 56 4.06 -8.08 6.97
N TRP A 57 5.23 -7.88 6.36
CA TRP A 57 5.87 -8.83 5.46
C TRP A 57 7.38 -8.59 5.46
N SER A 58 8.14 -9.66 5.28
CA SER A 58 9.58 -9.61 5.00
C SER A 58 9.99 -10.82 4.17
N SER A 59 11.11 -10.71 3.46
CA SER A 59 11.79 -11.81 2.79
C SER A 59 13.28 -11.78 3.13
N GLY A 60 13.89 -12.95 3.35
CA GLY A 60 15.33 -13.07 3.63
C GLY A 60 16.22 -13.13 2.39
N GLY A 61 15.80 -12.48 1.29
CA GLY A 61 16.51 -12.52 0.01
C GLY A 61 15.57 -12.46 -1.19
N VAL A 62 15.68 -11.39 -1.98
CA VAL A 62 14.91 -11.13 -3.19
C VAL A 62 15.85 -10.59 -4.26
N GLY A 63 16.00 -11.34 -5.36
CA GLY A 63 16.68 -10.86 -6.57
C GLY A 63 15.69 -10.34 -7.60
N ASN A 64 16.18 -9.98 -8.80
CA ASN A 64 15.30 -9.55 -9.90
C ASN A 64 14.28 -10.63 -10.26
N GLY A 65 13.04 -10.22 -10.57
CA GLY A 65 11.96 -11.10 -11.01
C GLY A 65 10.68 -10.99 -10.17
N HIS A 66 9.85 -12.03 -10.25
CA HIS A 66 8.54 -12.09 -9.59
C HIS A 66 8.64 -12.76 -8.21
N HIS A 67 8.06 -12.13 -7.19
CA HIS A 67 8.07 -12.64 -5.81
C HIS A 67 6.70 -12.47 -5.15
N ASP A 68 6.13 -13.56 -4.67
CA ASP A 68 4.82 -13.53 -4.02
C ASP A 68 4.91 -12.88 -2.63
N VAL A 69 3.96 -12.00 -2.34
CA VAL A 69 3.80 -11.35 -1.03
C VAL A 69 2.67 -12.02 -0.26
N GLY A 70 1.49 -12.11 -0.87
CA GLY A 70 0.33 -12.81 -0.32
C GLY A 70 -0.12 -12.32 1.05
N LYS A 71 -0.10 -11.00 1.29
CA LYS A 71 -0.50 -10.40 2.59
C LYS A 71 -1.71 -9.52 2.47
N THR A 72 -2.55 -9.55 3.49
CA THR A 72 -3.74 -8.71 3.58
C THR A 72 -3.72 -7.86 4.84
N PHE A 73 -4.26 -6.65 4.74
CA PHE A 73 -4.52 -5.78 5.89
C PHE A 73 -5.74 -4.89 5.65
N ASP A 74 -6.31 -4.36 6.72
CA ASP A 74 -7.44 -3.44 6.65
C ASP A 74 -6.95 -1.99 6.68
N ILE A 75 -7.54 -1.13 5.86
CA ILE A 75 -7.22 0.30 5.84
C ILE A 75 -7.91 0.97 7.03
N GLU A 76 -7.15 1.63 7.87
CA GLU A 76 -7.69 2.41 8.99
C GLU A 76 -8.17 3.78 8.50
N GLY A 77 -9.49 3.89 8.27
CA GLY A 77 -10.11 5.15 7.84
C GLY A 77 -9.95 5.43 6.35
N TYR A 78 -9.31 6.57 6.02
CA TYR A 78 -9.24 7.04 4.63
C TYR A 78 -8.03 6.47 3.86
N SER A 79 -6.88 6.34 4.52
CA SER A 79 -5.65 5.89 3.87
C SER A 79 -4.63 5.39 4.88
N ASP A 80 -3.82 4.43 4.46
CA ASP A 80 -2.61 4.03 5.17
C ASP A 80 -1.36 4.28 4.32
N THR A 81 -0.24 4.46 5.01
CA THR A 81 1.08 4.54 4.37
C THR A 81 1.70 3.15 4.33
N LEU A 82 2.04 2.70 3.12
CA LEU A 82 2.83 1.50 2.88
C LEU A 82 4.25 1.89 2.51
N SER A 83 5.23 1.43 3.29
CA SER A 83 6.66 1.66 3.02
C SER A 83 7.39 0.34 2.77
N LEU A 84 8.40 0.43 1.90
CA LEU A 84 9.35 -0.64 1.59
C LEU A 84 10.72 -0.24 2.12
N TRP A 85 11.36 -1.21 2.76
CA TRP A 85 12.68 -1.08 3.35
C TRP A 85 13.53 -2.28 2.97
N GLU A 86 14.83 -2.09 3.03
CA GLU A 86 15.86 -3.10 2.92
C GLU A 86 16.43 -3.34 4.33
N ASN A 87 16.66 -4.60 4.69
CA ASN A 87 17.27 -4.96 5.96
C ASN A 87 18.75 -5.31 5.73
N ASP A 88 19.63 -4.31 5.73
CA ASP A 88 21.05 -4.59 5.54
C ASP A 88 21.62 -5.24 6.81
N SER A 89 22.21 -6.41 6.61
CA SER A 89 22.88 -7.17 7.66
C SER A 89 24.13 -6.46 8.21
N TRP A 90 24.72 -5.46 7.53
CA TRP A 90 25.88 -4.75 8.08
C TRP A 90 26.22 -3.37 7.45
N PRO A 91 26.42 -2.30 8.25
CA PRO A 91 26.29 -2.17 9.69
C PRO A 91 25.02 -1.38 10.04
N ASN A 92 23.86 -2.06 10.06
CA ASN A 92 22.59 -1.56 10.59
C ASN A 92 22.10 -0.23 10.00
N ASN A 93 21.88 -0.19 8.70
CA ASN A 93 20.95 0.79 8.17
C ASN A 93 19.78 0.01 7.57
N ASP A 94 18.61 0.14 8.18
CA ASP A 94 17.40 -0.16 7.43
C ASP A 94 17.30 0.89 6.32
N GLU A 95 17.59 0.52 5.07
CA GLU A 95 17.50 1.46 3.95
C GLU A 95 16.05 1.65 3.51
N PHE A 96 15.62 2.92 3.46
CA PHE A 96 14.29 3.27 3.00
C PHE A 96 14.20 3.27 1.47
N LEU A 97 13.51 2.29 0.90
CA LEU A 97 13.36 2.12 -0.56
C LEU A 97 12.16 2.89 -1.14
N GLY A 98 11.24 3.36 -0.29
CA GLY A 98 10.16 4.27 -0.68
C GLY A 98 8.88 4.06 0.11
N GLU A 99 7.91 4.94 -0.12
CA GLU A 99 6.57 4.83 0.45
C GLU A 99 5.51 5.29 -0.53
N ASN A 100 4.30 4.76 -0.34
CA ASN A 100 3.11 5.13 -1.08
C ASN A 100 1.90 5.16 -0.14
N LYS A 101 0.89 5.96 -0.51
CA LYS A 101 -0.41 5.93 0.16
C LYS A 101 -1.36 4.97 -0.55
N ILE A 102 -2.03 4.14 0.23
CA ILE A 102 -3.15 3.32 -0.25
C ILE A 102 -4.42 3.87 0.37
N TYR A 103 -5.42 4.15 -0.46
CA TYR A 103 -6.66 4.78 -0.04
C TYR A 103 -7.84 3.79 -0.06
N SER A 104 -8.76 3.96 0.88
CA SER A 104 -9.94 3.10 1.02
C SER A 104 -10.93 3.19 -0.15
N TRP A 105 -10.87 4.26 -0.94
CA TRP A 105 -11.69 4.44 -2.15
C TRP A 105 -11.06 3.84 -3.42
N GLN A 106 -9.78 3.43 -3.41
CA GLN A 106 -9.09 2.87 -4.57
C GLN A 106 -9.54 1.43 -4.86
N ARG A 107 -10.84 1.19 -5.02
CA ARG A 107 -11.38 -0.14 -5.29
C ARG A 107 -10.94 -0.62 -6.67
N GLY A 108 -10.38 -1.81 -6.76
CA GLY A 108 -9.88 -2.33 -8.03
C GLY A 108 -8.99 -3.56 -7.87
N THR A 109 -8.63 -4.12 -9.02
CA THR A 109 -7.73 -5.26 -9.15
C THR A 109 -6.44 -4.85 -9.85
N ASP A 110 -5.33 -5.46 -9.44
CA ASP A 110 -4.00 -5.31 -10.06
C ASP A 110 -3.55 -3.85 -10.16
N MET A 111 -3.77 -3.08 -9.10
CA MET A 111 -3.19 -1.75 -8.95
C MET A 111 -1.70 -1.84 -8.66
N GLU A 112 -0.96 -0.79 -9.00
CA GLU A 112 0.51 -0.80 -8.98
C GLU A 112 1.06 0.32 -8.09
N LEU A 113 2.03 -0.02 -7.26
CA LEU A 113 2.87 0.93 -6.52
C LEU A 113 4.32 0.73 -6.91
N PHE A 114 5.08 1.82 -6.95
CA PHE A 114 6.50 1.79 -7.29
C PHE A 114 7.35 2.28 -6.12
N PHE A 115 8.46 1.58 -5.87
CA PHE A 115 9.46 1.94 -4.87
C PHE A 115 10.81 2.04 -5.59
N THR A 116 11.32 3.25 -5.72
CA THR A 116 12.46 3.55 -6.60
C THR A 116 13.55 4.37 -5.93
N LYS A 117 13.62 4.38 -4.59
CA LYS A 117 14.70 5.07 -3.88
C LYS A 117 15.94 4.20 -3.75
N GLU A 118 17.06 4.85 -3.47
CA GLU A 118 18.36 4.19 -3.22
C GLU A 118 18.80 3.21 -4.33
N GLY A 119 18.35 3.41 -5.57
CA GLY A 119 18.71 2.55 -6.70
C GLY A 119 17.87 1.27 -6.83
N ALA A 120 16.97 0.99 -5.87
CA ALA A 120 15.98 -0.06 -5.99
C ALA A 120 14.96 0.26 -7.10
N ASN A 121 14.34 -0.77 -7.68
CA ASN A 121 13.23 -0.61 -8.63
C ASN A 121 12.21 -1.75 -8.46
N TYR A 122 11.26 -1.52 -7.57
CA TYR A 122 10.22 -2.48 -7.21
C TYR A 122 8.86 -1.99 -7.71
N LYS A 123 8.11 -2.91 -8.29
CA LYS A 123 6.68 -2.73 -8.54
C LYS A 123 5.88 -3.71 -7.69
N LEU A 124 5.03 -3.19 -6.80
CA LEU A 124 4.09 -3.99 -6.02
C LEU A 124 2.72 -3.98 -6.69
N VAL A 125 2.16 -5.17 -6.90
CA VAL A 125 0.79 -5.33 -7.40
C VAL A 125 -0.15 -5.69 -6.27
N TYR A 126 -1.30 -5.02 -6.19
CA TYR A 126 -2.25 -5.16 -5.10
C TYR A 126 -3.71 -4.93 -5.52
N ASP A 127 -4.64 -5.39 -4.69
CA ASP A 127 -6.07 -5.11 -4.81
C ASP A 127 -6.59 -4.37 -3.58
N VAL A 128 -7.68 -3.62 -3.75
CA VAL A 128 -8.49 -3.08 -2.64
C VAL A 128 -9.95 -3.48 -2.86
N TYR A 129 -10.54 -4.11 -1.86
CA TYR A 129 -11.89 -4.66 -1.92
C TYR A 129 -12.62 -4.48 -0.59
N SER A 130 -13.94 -4.51 -0.61
CA SER A 130 -14.74 -4.44 0.61
C SER A 130 -14.61 -5.76 1.36
N ALA A 131 -14.29 -5.69 2.65
CA ALA A 131 -14.23 -6.86 3.52
C ALA A 131 -15.60 -7.54 3.69
#